data_AF-A0A8S3KCL7-F1
#
_entry.id   AF-A0A8S3KCL7-F1
#
_cell.length_a   1.000
_cell.length_b   1.000
_cell.length_c   1.000
_cell.angle_alpha   90.00
_cell.angle_beta   90.00
_cell.angle_gamma   90.00
#
_symmetry.space_group_name_H-M   'P 1'
#
loop_
_entity.id
_entity.type
_entity.pdbx_description
1 polymer ?
#
loop_
_entity_poly.entity_id
_entity_poly.type
_entity_poly.pdbx_seq_one_letter_code
_entity_poly.pdbx_strand_id
1 'polypeptide(L)'
;MGSPLTLTIANCYMFFFERDIVKQIINGGGSYLRYIDDMFIIINWSERHLNKQIDQWNLFDLNIQLKAQAGSSIDFLDLSVENVNGHLLTKVYHKPSHEPYYLPFNSVHPMHMKKNIPFAMLLRAIRYCSTFKAFLNEREDLR
;
A
#
# COMPACT_ATOMS: atom_id res chain seq x y z
N MET A 1 -16.43 -7.36 10.24
CA MET A 1 -17.35 -8.22 11.04
C MET A 1 -17.26 -9.62 10.47
N GLY A 2 -16.61 -10.54 11.18
CA GLY A 2 -16.38 -11.94 10.80
C GLY A 2 -15.94 -12.72 12.04
N SER A 3 -15.93 -14.05 11.98
CA SER A 3 -15.45 -14.85 13.11
C SER A 3 -14.03 -14.42 13.49
N PRO A 4 -13.70 -14.28 14.79
CA PRO A 4 -12.40 -13.79 15.25
C PRO A 4 -11.23 -14.63 14.72
N LEU A 5 -11.48 -15.89 14.36
CA LEU A 5 -10.48 -16.82 13.87
C LEU A 5 -10.25 -16.74 12.34
N THR A 6 -11.20 -16.17 11.57
CA THR A 6 -11.15 -16.20 10.12
C THR A 6 -9.91 -15.49 9.56
N LEU A 7 -9.59 -14.30 10.09
CA LEU A 7 -8.42 -13.55 9.65
C LEU A 7 -7.10 -14.28 9.95
N THR A 8 -7.03 -14.94 11.11
CA THR A 8 -5.86 -15.73 11.50
C THR A 8 -5.68 -16.92 10.57
N ILE A 9 -6.75 -17.67 10.29
CA ILE A 9 -6.71 -18.81 9.37
C ILE A 9 -6.33 -18.36 7.96
N ALA A 10 -6.92 -17.26 7.47
CA ALA A 10 -6.59 -16.70 6.15
C ALA A 10 -5.10 -16.34 6.05
N ASN A 11 -4.55 -15.69 7.08
CA ASN A 11 -3.13 -15.36 7.14
C ASN A 11 -2.23 -16.61 7.19
N CYS A 12 -2.62 -17.65 7.94
CA CYS A 12 -1.89 -18.91 7.97
C CYS A 12 -1.89 -19.59 6.60
N TYR A 13 -3.04 -19.62 5.93
CA TYR A 13 -3.15 -20.20 4.59
C TYR A 13 -2.30 -19.41 3.57
N MET A 14 -2.41 -18.08 3.57
CA MET A 14 -1.58 -17.21 2.72
C MET A 14 -0.09 -17.37 3.00
N PHE A 15 0.32 -17.58 4.25
CA PHE A 15 1.72 -17.86 4.59
C PHE A 15 2.26 -19.12 3.90
N PHE A 16 1.48 -20.20 3.85
CA PHE A 16 1.90 -21.42 3.16
C PHE A 16 1.92 -21.26 1.64
N PHE A 17 0.92 -20.56 1.08
CA PHE A 17 0.85 -20.26 -0.34
C PHE A 17 2.03 -19.37 -0.79
N GLU A 18 2.33 -18.31 -0.06
CA GLU A 18 3.33 -17.31 -0.45
C GLU A 18 4.76 -17.75 -0.15
N ARG A 19 4.97 -18.78 0.68
CA ARG A 19 6.30 -19.19 1.17
C ARG A 19 7.33 -19.36 0.05
N ASP A 20 6.96 -20.02 -1.04
CA ASP A 20 7.89 -20.28 -2.14
C ASP A 20 8.01 -19.07 -3.09
N ILE A 21 6.98 -18.23 -3.18
CA ILE A 21 7.02 -16.93 -3.87
C ILE A 21 8.04 -16.02 -3.17
N VAL A 22 7.94 -15.89 -1.85
CA VAL A 22 8.83 -15.07 -1.03
C VAL A 22 10.29 -15.51 -1.18
N LYS A 23 10.56 -16.82 -1.15
CA LYS A 23 11.92 -17.35 -1.39
C LYS A 23 12.45 -16.97 -2.77
N GLN A 24 11.63 -17.09 -3.82
CA GLN A 24 12.04 -16.73 -5.19
C GLN A 24 12.39 -15.24 -5.29
N ILE A 25 11.57 -14.38 -4.70
CA ILE A 25 11.79 -12.92 -4.71
C ILE A 25 13.05 -12.55 -3.95
N ILE A 26 13.24 -13.06 -2.73
CA ILE A 26 14.42 -12.77 -1.90
C ILE A 26 15.70 -13.29 -2.57
N ASN A 27 15.69 -14.51 -3.12
CA ASN A 27 16.84 -15.07 -3.85
C ASN A 27 17.17 -14.25 -5.10
N GLY A 28 16.18 -13.60 -5.71
CA GLY A 28 16.35 -12.66 -6.82
C GLY A 28 16.82 -11.27 -6.41
N GLY A 29 17.13 -11.03 -5.14
CA GLY A 29 17.53 -9.72 -4.61
C GLY A 29 16.37 -8.72 -4.48
N GLY A 30 15.13 -9.20 -4.55
CA GLY A 30 13.94 -8.38 -4.38
C GLY A 30 13.50 -8.27 -2.92
N SER A 31 12.46 -7.47 -2.70
CA SER A 31 11.76 -7.34 -1.42
C SER A 31 10.30 -7.71 -1.57
N TYR A 32 9.75 -8.34 -0.53
CA TYR A 32 8.37 -8.77 -0.46
C TYR A 32 7.72 -8.23 0.81
N LEU A 33 6.56 -7.59 0.66
CA LEU A 33 5.74 -7.09 1.75
C LEU A 33 4.29 -7.55 1.49
N ARG A 34 3.57 -7.88 2.56
CA ARG A 34 2.13 -8.19 2.49
C ARG A 34 1.40 -7.53 3.65
N TYR A 35 0.23 -6.98 3.35
CA TYR A 35 -0.74 -6.54 4.34
C TYR A 35 -2.09 -7.19 4.06
N ILE A 36 -2.42 -8.22 4.85
CA ILE A 36 -3.63 -9.05 4.66
C ILE A 36 -3.67 -9.61 3.23
N ASP A 37 -4.47 -9.03 2.36
CA ASP A 37 -4.69 -9.50 0.98
C ASP A 37 -3.81 -8.74 -0.03
N ASP A 38 -3.27 -7.58 0.33
CA ASP A 38 -2.47 -6.75 -0.56
C ASP A 38 -0.99 -7.14 -0.49
N MET A 39 -0.39 -7.44 -1.65
CA MET A 39 1.02 -7.77 -1.80
C MET A 39 1.77 -6.62 -2.48
N PHE A 40 2.96 -6.31 -1.99
CA PHE A 40 3.85 -5.32 -2.58
C PHE A 40 5.24 -5.92 -2.79
N ILE A 41 5.70 -5.90 -4.04
CA ILE A 41 6.91 -6.58 -4.48
C ILE A 41 7.83 -5.56 -5.16
N ILE A 42 9.09 -5.52 -4.73
CA ILE A 42 10.15 -4.72 -5.37
C ILE A 42 11.15 -5.69 -5.97
N ILE A 43 11.32 -5.66 -7.29
CA ILE A 43 12.21 -6.56 -8.03
C ILE A 43 12.82 -5.81 -9.23
N ASN A 44 13.97 -6.31 -9.70
CA ASN A 44 14.66 -5.79 -10.89
C ASN A 44 14.42 -6.67 -12.13
N TRP A 45 13.30 -7.39 -12.18
CA TRP A 45 12.96 -8.24 -13.33
C TRP A 45 12.29 -7.43 -14.43
N SER A 46 12.38 -7.91 -15.67
CA SER A 46 11.57 -7.35 -16.76
C SER A 46 10.09 -7.66 -16.52
N GLU A 47 9.22 -6.73 -16.94
CA GLU A 47 7.76 -6.89 -16.79
C GLU A 47 7.24 -8.18 -17.42
N ARG A 48 7.79 -8.58 -18.58
CA ARG A 48 7.45 -9.85 -19.23
C ARG A 48 7.78 -11.06 -18.36
N HIS A 49 8.91 -11.03 -17.65
CA HIS A 49 9.27 -12.11 -16.73
C HIS A 49 8.33 -12.11 -15.53
N LEU A 50 8.03 -10.93 -14.95
CA LEU A 50 7.07 -10.81 -13.85
C LEU A 50 5.66 -11.32 -14.24
N ASN A 51 5.17 -11.05 -15.44
CA ASN A 51 3.85 -11.53 -15.85
C ASN A 51 3.82 -13.07 -15.97
N LYS A 52 4.87 -13.66 -16.56
CA LYS A 52 5.02 -15.13 -16.60
C LYS A 52 5.17 -15.73 -15.18
N GLN A 53 5.98 -15.07 -14.36
CA GLN A 53 5.96 -15.01 -12.90
C GLN A 53 4.64 -15.41 -12.23
N ILE A 54 3.73 -14.45 -12.36
CA ILE A 54 2.40 -14.42 -11.77
C ILE A 54 1.53 -15.53 -12.35
N ASP A 55 1.61 -15.77 -13.66
CA ASP A 55 0.88 -16.88 -14.29
C ASP A 55 1.28 -18.23 -13.67
N GLN A 56 2.57 -18.43 -13.35
CA GLN A 56 3.03 -19.63 -12.66
C GLN A 56 2.56 -19.69 -11.20
N TRP A 57 2.61 -18.58 -10.47
CA TRP A 57 2.13 -18.52 -9.08
C TRP A 57 0.63 -18.76 -8.98
N ASN A 58 -0.16 -18.34 -9.97
CA ASN A 58 -1.58 -18.63 -10.07
C ASN A 58 -1.91 -20.11 -10.29
N LEU A 59 -0.92 -20.95 -10.63
CA LEU A 59 -1.09 -22.40 -10.70
C LEU A 59 -0.80 -23.11 -9.38
N PHE A 60 -0.30 -22.40 -8.35
CA PHE A 60 0.02 -23.01 -7.05
C PHE A 60 -1.22 -23.47 -6.30
N ASP A 61 -2.31 -22.72 -6.41
CA ASP A 61 -3.59 -23.08 -5.82
C ASP A 61 -4.74 -22.54 -6.69
N LEU A 62 -5.70 -23.41 -7.04
CA LEU A 62 -6.85 -23.06 -7.87
C LEU A 62 -7.82 -22.09 -7.16
N ASN A 63 -7.73 -21.96 -5.83
CA ASN A 63 -8.60 -21.09 -5.04
C ASN A 63 -8.05 -19.67 -4.89
N ILE A 64 -6.78 -19.43 -5.25
CA ILE A 64 -6.15 -18.10 -5.17
C ILE A 64 -5.86 -17.60 -6.58
N GLN A 65 -6.27 -16.37 -6.86
CA GLN A 65 -5.92 -15.67 -8.09
C GLN A 65 -5.23 -14.35 -7.77
N LEU A 66 -3.94 -14.28 -8.07
CA LEU A 66 -3.13 -13.08 -8.02
C LEU A 66 -3.40 -12.21 -9.25
N LYS A 67 -3.77 -10.96 -9.00
CA LYS A 67 -3.83 -9.89 -9.99
C LYS A 67 -2.78 -8.87 -9.62
N ALA A 68 -1.82 -8.64 -10.52
CA ALA A 68 -0.76 -7.69 -10.28
C ALA A 68 -0.86 -6.49 -11.24
N GLN A 69 -0.35 -5.37 -10.77
CA GLN A 69 -0.05 -4.20 -11.58
C GLN A 69 1.44 -3.91 -11.40
N ALA A 70 2.13 -3.69 -12.52
CA ALA A 70 3.56 -3.34 -12.53
C ALA A 70 3.73 -1.95 -13.15
N GLY A 71 4.73 -1.20 -12.68
CA GLY A 71 5.02 0.13 -13.20
C GLY A 71 6.10 0.84 -12.40
N SER A 72 6.48 2.03 -12.86
CA SER A 72 7.38 2.92 -12.11
C SER A 72 6.70 3.60 -10.92
N SER A 73 5.36 3.60 -10.87
CA SER A 73 4.56 4.10 -9.76
C SER A 73 3.47 3.10 -9.43
N ILE A 74 3.34 2.75 -8.15
CA ILE A 74 2.32 1.83 -7.65
C ILE A 74 1.74 2.39 -6.35
N ASP A 75 0.44 2.25 -6.18
CA ASP A 75 -0.24 2.59 -4.95
C ASP A 75 -0.36 1.34 -4.05
N PHE A 76 0.00 1.47 -2.78
CA PHE A 76 -0.06 0.41 -1.78
C PHE A 76 -0.55 0.99 -0.45
N LEU A 77 -1.71 0.52 0.01
CA LEU A 77 -2.42 1.08 1.17
C LEU A 77 -2.67 2.59 0.99
N ASP A 78 -2.16 3.41 1.92
CA ASP A 78 -2.28 4.87 1.92
C ASP A 78 -1.04 5.56 1.28
N LEU A 79 -0.19 4.81 0.58
CA LEU A 79 1.05 5.29 -0.03
C LEU A 79 1.02 5.15 -1.53
N SER A 80 1.52 6.18 -2.23
CA SER A 80 1.91 6.09 -3.63
C SER A 80 3.43 6.04 -3.66
N VAL A 81 3.98 4.96 -4.21
CA VAL A 81 5.42 4.68 -4.26
C VAL A 81 5.89 4.79 -5.70
N GLU A 82 6.81 5.72 -5.94
CA GLU A 82 7.40 5.96 -7.25
C GLU A 82 8.89 5.61 -7.23
N ASN A 83 9.33 4.84 -8.21
CA ASN A 83 10.74 4.55 -8.42
C ASN A 83 11.36 5.59 -9.35
N VAL A 84 12.25 6.41 -8.80
CA VAL A 84 13.04 7.39 -9.53
C VAL A 84 14.50 6.94 -9.53
N ASN A 85 14.95 6.33 -10.64
CA ASN A 85 16.33 5.89 -10.85
C ASN A 85 16.87 4.97 -9.74
N GLY A 86 16.05 4.06 -9.23
CA GLY A 86 16.41 3.13 -8.15
C GLY A 86 16.14 3.65 -6.74
N HIS A 87 15.68 4.90 -6.60
CA HIS A 87 15.25 5.46 -5.33
C HIS A 87 13.73 5.46 -5.25
N LEU A 88 13.19 4.82 -4.21
CA LEU A 88 11.75 4.83 -3.95
C LEU A 88 11.38 6.12 -3.23
N LEU A 89 10.56 6.93 -3.88
CA LEU A 89 9.94 8.12 -3.32
C LEU A 89 8.50 7.80 -2.96
N THR A 90 8.09 8.19 -1.77
CA THR A 90 6.74 7.98 -1.27
C THR A 90 5.99 9.29 -1.10
N LYS A 91 4.69 9.26 -1.34
CA LYS A 91 3.73 10.33 -1.03
C LYS A 91 2.42 9.72 -0.53
N VAL A 92 1.56 10.54 0.05
CA VAL A 92 0.21 10.10 0.43
C VAL A 92 -0.57 9.75 -0.83
N TYR A 93 -1.24 8.59 -0.81
CA TYR A 93 -2.17 8.21 -1.86
C TYR A 93 -3.59 8.60 -1.45
N HIS A 94 -4.30 9.26 -2.38
CA HIS A 94 -5.72 9.53 -2.26
C HIS A 94 -6.44 8.79 -3.39
N LYS A 95 -7.45 7.99 -3.02
CA LYS A 95 -8.27 7.31 -4.02
C LYS A 95 -8.96 8.35 -4.92
N PRO A 96 -9.23 8.05 -6.20
CA PRO A 96 -9.95 8.97 -7.09
C PRO A 96 -11.35 9.36 -6.56
N SER A 97 -11.96 8.49 -5.74
CA SER A 97 -13.24 8.75 -5.07
C SER A 97 -13.10 9.52 -3.76
N HIS A 98 -11.90 9.98 -3.40
CA HIS A 98 -11.67 10.72 -2.17
C HIS A 98 -12.28 12.11 -2.31
N GLU A 99 -13.29 12.39 -1.49
CA GLU A 99 -13.80 13.74 -1.31
C GLU A 99 -13.12 14.35 -0.08
N PRO A 100 -12.57 15.57 -0.18
CA PRO A 100 -11.94 16.26 0.95
C PRO A 100 -13.02 16.83 1.89
N TYR A 101 -13.87 15.97 2.44
CA TYR A 101 -14.86 16.37 3.42
C TYR A 101 -14.22 16.39 4.81
N TYR A 102 -13.78 17.58 5.23
CA TYR A 102 -13.29 17.80 6.57
C TYR A 102 -14.41 18.18 7.53
N LEU A 103 -14.22 17.83 8.80
CA LEU A 103 -15.15 18.18 9.85
C LEU A 103 -15.27 19.71 9.97
N PRO A 104 -16.45 20.30 9.73
CA PRO A 104 -16.62 21.74 9.85
C PRO A 104 -16.30 22.21 11.27
N PHE A 105 -15.52 23.28 11.44
CA PHE A 105 -15.14 23.72 12.78
C PHE A 105 -16.34 24.22 13.62
N ASN A 106 -17.41 24.66 12.97
CA ASN A 106 -18.67 25.09 13.58
C ASN A 106 -19.63 23.94 13.94
N SER A 107 -19.33 22.69 13.57
CA SER A 107 -20.15 21.52 13.90
C SER A 107 -20.26 21.29 15.42
N VAL A 108 -21.29 20.55 15.86
CA VAL A 108 -21.51 20.21 17.28
C VAL A 108 -20.66 18.99 17.68
N HIS A 109 -19.35 19.08 17.47
CA HIS A 109 -18.38 18.06 17.85
C HIS A 109 -17.41 18.55 18.93
N PRO A 110 -16.88 17.66 19.78
CA PRO A 110 -15.90 18.02 20.79
C PRO A 110 -14.66 18.71 20.20
N MET A 111 -14.14 19.72 20.90
CA MET A 111 -12.99 20.51 20.43
C MET A 111 -11.73 19.68 20.18
N HIS A 112 -11.52 18.61 20.94
CA HIS A 112 -10.36 17.74 20.73
C HIS A 112 -10.43 17.04 19.36
N MET A 113 -11.62 16.65 18.87
CA MET A 113 -11.77 16.00 17.57
C MET A 113 -11.46 16.98 16.42
N LYS A 114 -12.00 18.20 16.51
CA LYS A 114 -11.74 19.27 15.52
C LYS A 114 -10.25 19.62 15.39
N LYS A 115 -9.50 19.57 16.50
CA LYS A 115 -8.05 19.81 16.50
C LYS A 115 -7.25 18.58 16.04
N ASN A 116 -7.68 17.38 16.43
CA ASN A 116 -6.95 16.16 16.15
C ASN A 116 -7.03 15.72 14.69
N ILE A 117 -8.13 16.00 13.99
CA ILE A 117 -8.27 15.65 12.56
C ILE A 117 -7.16 16.29 11.70
N PRO A 118 -7.00 17.63 11.66
CA PRO A 118 -5.92 18.24 10.87
C PRO A 118 -4.53 17.87 11.40
N PHE A 119 -4.37 17.71 12.71
CA PHE A 119 -3.10 17.27 13.30
C PHE A 119 -2.70 15.86 12.80
N ALA A 120 -3.62 14.90 12.84
CA ALA A 120 -3.36 13.54 12.41
C ALA A 120 -3.09 13.45 10.90
N MET A 121 -3.80 14.23 10.09
CA MET A 121 -3.58 14.30 8.64
C MET A 121 -2.19 14.87 8.30
N LEU A 122 -1.79 15.96 8.94
CA LEU A 122 -0.45 16.51 8.76
C LEU A 122 0.64 15.57 9.27
N LEU A 123 0.42 14.90 10.41
CA LEU A 123 1.35 13.91 10.93
C LEU A 123 1.50 12.71 9.97
N ARG A 124 0.40 12.28 9.34
CA ARG A 124 0.42 11.27 8.27
C ARG A 124 1.26 11.75 7.09
N ALA A 125 1.02 12.97 6.61
CA ALA A 125 1.79 13.55 5.51
C ALA A 125 3.30 13.61 5.81
N ILE A 126 3.68 14.00 7.03
CA ILE A 126 5.09 14.03 7.46
C ILE A 126 5.72 12.63 7.44
N ARG A 127 4.97 11.59 7.85
CA ARG A 127 5.47 10.21 7.89
C ARG A 127 5.55 9.57 6.51
N TYR A 128 4.62 9.91 5.63
CA TYR A 128 4.44 9.22 4.35
C TYR A 128 5.20 9.88 3.20
N CYS A 129 5.43 11.19 3.25
CA CYS A 129 6.13 11.90 2.18
C CYS A 129 7.65 11.79 2.35
N SER A 130 8.32 11.21 1.35
CA SER A 130 9.78 11.09 1.31
C SER A 130 10.50 12.43 1.10
N THR A 131 9.81 13.44 0.57
CA THR A 131 10.41 14.76 0.29
C THR A 131 9.59 15.89 0.92
N PHE A 132 10.28 16.97 1.30
CA PHE A 132 9.61 18.15 1.83
C PHE A 132 8.66 18.78 0.82
N LYS A 133 8.99 18.72 -0.48
CA LYS A 133 8.11 19.20 -1.56
C LYS A 133 6.80 18.40 -1.61
N ALA A 134 6.86 17.07 -1.52
CA ALA A 134 5.66 16.24 -1.48
C ALA A 134 4.81 16.52 -0.23
N PHE A 135 5.43 16.74 0.93
CA PHE A 135 4.74 17.17 2.14
C PHE A 135 4.03 18.53 1.95
N LEU A 136 4.71 19.52 1.34
CA LEU A 136 4.11 20.83 1.09
C LEU A 136 2.90 20.73 0.16
N ASN A 137 2.97 19.92 -0.89
CA ASN A 137 1.85 19.69 -1.79
C ASN A 137 0.65 19.09 -1.04
N GLU A 138 0.87 18.00 -0.29
CA GLU A 138 -0.18 17.38 0.54
C GLU A 138 -0.77 18.38 1.56
N ARG A 139 0.06 19.26 2.13
CA ARG A 139 -0.42 20.30 3.05
C ARG A 139 -1.34 21.31 2.37
N GLU A 140 -1.05 21.70 1.14
CA GLU A 140 -1.92 22.62 0.39
C GLU A 140 -3.26 21.96 0.03
N ASP A 141 -3.27 20.65 -0.24
CA ASP A 141 -4.51 19.89 -0.51
C ASP A 141 -5.39 19.71 0.76
N LEU A 142 -4.81 19.88 1.95
CA LEU A 142 -5.51 19.86 3.24
C LEU A 142 -6.10 21.23 3.66
N ARG A 143 -5.87 22.30 2.90
CA ARG A 143 -6.40 23.64 3.19
C ARG A 143 -7.82 23.83 2.67
#